data_AF-X0SXG2-F1
#
_entry.id   AF-X0SXG2-F1
#
_cell.length_a   1.000
_cell.length_b   1.000
_cell.length_c   1.000
_cell.angle_alpha   90.00
_cell.angle_beta   90.00
_cell.angle_gamma   90.00
#
_symmetry.space_group_name_H-M   'P 1'
#
loop_
_entity.id
_entity.type
_entity.pdbx_description
1 polymer ?
#
loop_
_entity_poly.entity_id
_entity_poly.type
_entity_poly.pdbx_seq_one_letter_code
_entity_poly.pdbx_strand_id
1 'polypeptide(L)'
;FALGLFAFGFGTASGVLMGKLMCWLTGGKVNPLIGAAGVSAVPMAARVVQAEGQREDPDNFLLAHAMGPNVAGVIGSATVAGLLIAFLA
;
A
#
# COMPACT_ATOMS: atom_id res chain seq x y z
N PHE A 1 -18.77 10.70 -1.20
CA PHE A 1 -18.62 9.23 -1.12
C PHE A 1 -18.02 8.65 -2.39
N ALA A 2 -18.58 8.92 -3.58
CA ALA A 2 -18.06 8.42 -4.86
C ALA A 2 -16.58 8.77 -5.09
N LEU A 3 -16.18 10.04 -4.93
CA LEU A 3 -14.78 10.47 -5.10
C LEU A 3 -13.81 9.77 -4.14
N GLY A 4 -14.22 9.49 -2.90
CA GLY A 4 -13.40 8.77 -1.92
C GLY A 4 -13.20 7.30 -2.29
N LEU A 5 -14.24 6.63 -2.80
CA LEU A 5 -14.14 5.28 -3.34
C LEU A 5 -13.20 5.22 -4.54
N PHE A 6 -13.31 6.17 -5.48
CA PHE A 6 -12.40 6.26 -6.61
C PHE A 6 -10.96 6.54 -6.15
N ALA A 7 -10.75 7.43 -5.18
CA ALA A 7 -9.42 7.71 -4.63
C ALA A 7 -8.79 6.48 -3.98
N PHE A 8 -9.54 5.74 -3.16
CA PHE A 8 -9.07 4.49 -2.54
C PHE A 8 -8.78 3.40 -3.58
N GLY A 9 -9.65 3.26 -4.59
CA GLY A 9 -9.46 2.32 -5.69
C GLY A 9 -8.20 2.62 -6.49
N PHE A 10 -7.99 3.88 -6.86
CA PHE A 10 -6.81 4.30 -7.60
C PHE A 10 -5.53 4.20 -6.75
N GLY A 11 -5.60 4.53 -5.45
CA GLY A 11 -4.49 4.38 -4.51
C GLY A 11 -4.05 2.92 -4.37
N THR A 12 -5.01 2.00 -4.21
CA THR A 12 -4.71 0.56 -4.14
C THR A 12 -4.15 0.04 -5.47
N ALA A 13 -4.77 0.40 -6.60
CA ALA A 13 -4.34 -0.05 -7.92
C ALA A 13 -2.93 0.44 -8.27
N SER A 14 -2.63 1.72 -8.03
CA SER A 14 -1.30 2.29 -8.22
C SER A 14 -0.26 1.68 -7.26
N GLY A 15 -0.64 1.41 -6.01
CA GLY A 15 0.20 0.71 -5.04
C GLY A 15 0.58 -0.71 -5.50
N VAL A 16 -0.37 -1.48 -6.02
CA VAL A 16 -0.12 -2.83 -6.58
C VAL A 16 0.73 -2.78 -7.85
N LEU A 17 0.49 -1.79 -8.73
CA LEU A 17 1.33 -1.57 -9.92
C LEU A 17 2.79 -1.29 -9.53
N MET A 18 3.00 -0.46 -8.51
CA MET A 18 4.34 -0.20 -7.97
C MET A 18 4.93 -1.45 -7.30
N GLY A 19 4.13 -2.23 -6.58
CA GLY A 19 4.52 -3.52 -6.02
C GLY A 19 4.96 -4.52 -7.09
N LYS A 20 4.26 -4.57 -8.23
CA LYS A 20 4.65 -5.36 -9.41
C LYS A 20 5.95 -4.87 -10.03
N LEU A 21 6.15 -3.56 -10.13
CA LEU A 21 7.41 -2.99 -10.61
C LEU A 21 8.57 -3.37 -9.68
N MET A 22 8.37 -3.28 -8.37
CA MET A 22 9.36 -3.72 -7.38
C MET A 22 9.65 -5.22 -7.50
N CYS A 23 8.63 -6.05 -7.71
CA CYS A 23 8.77 -7.49 -7.95
C CYS A 23 9.66 -7.75 -9.18
N TRP A 24 9.44 -7.03 -10.28
CA TRP A 24 10.23 -7.15 -11.50
C TRP A 24 11.69 -6.71 -11.28
N LEU A 25 11.91 -5.56 -10.62
CA LEU A 25 13.25 -5.04 -10.33
C LEU A 25 14.06 -5.92 -9.38
N THR A 26 13.41 -6.57 -8.42
CA THR A 26 14.08 -7.47 -7.45
C THR A 26 14.14 -8.93 -7.92
N GLY A 27 13.65 -9.24 -9.13
CA GLY A 27 13.68 -10.58 -9.69
C GLY A 27 12.76 -11.57 -8.97
N GLY A 28 11.60 -11.12 -8.49
CA GLY A 28 10.58 -11.98 -7.87
C GLY A 28 10.62 -12.08 -6.35
N LYS A 29 11.51 -11.34 -5.68
CA LYS A 29 11.65 -11.43 -4.20
C LYS A 29 10.57 -10.68 -3.43
N VAL A 30 9.97 -9.65 -4.02
CA VAL A 30 8.93 -8.82 -3.37
C VAL A 30 7.56 -9.26 -3.87
N ASN A 31 6.66 -9.62 -2.94
CA ASN A 31 5.29 -9.95 -3.29
C ASN A 31 4.52 -8.65 -3.67
N PRO A 32 3.94 -8.57 -4.89
CA PRO A 32 3.19 -7.40 -5.32
C PRO A 32 1.98 -7.05 -4.42
N LEU A 33 1.44 -8.01 -3.66
CA LEU A 33 0.38 -7.78 -2.68
C LEU A 33 0.79 -6.78 -1.59
N ILE A 34 2.08 -6.69 -1.28
CA ILE A 34 2.62 -5.72 -0.30
C ILE A 34 2.41 -4.28 -0.79
N GLY A 35 2.36 -4.06 -2.12
CA GLY A 35 2.05 -2.77 -2.71
C GLY A 35 0.64 -2.25 -2.36
N ALA A 36 -0.34 -3.15 -2.19
CA ALA A 36 -1.69 -2.78 -1.75
C ALA A 36 -1.72 -2.30 -0.28
N ALA A 37 -0.75 -2.70 0.54
CA ALA A 37 -0.67 -2.27 1.94
C ALA A 37 -0.21 -0.81 2.09
N GLY A 38 0.21 -0.14 1.01
CA GLY A 38 0.67 1.25 1.02
C GLY A 38 -0.43 2.29 1.28
N VAL A 39 -1.70 1.89 1.32
CA VAL A 39 -2.80 2.78 1.70
C VAL A 39 -2.76 3.03 3.21
N SER A 40 -2.82 4.30 3.63
CA SER A 40 -2.56 4.79 5.00
C SER A 40 -3.52 4.30 6.12
N ALA A 41 -4.22 3.17 5.94
CA ALA A 41 -5.13 2.56 6.91
C ALA A 41 -4.36 1.64 7.88
N VAL A 42 -3.62 2.22 8.82
CA VAL A 42 -2.85 1.47 9.82
C VAL A 42 -3.75 0.93 10.94
N PRO A 43 -3.63 -0.34 11.38
CA PRO A 43 -2.85 -1.44 10.81
C PRO A 43 -3.64 -2.30 9.79
N MET A 44 -4.86 -1.89 9.45
CA MET A 44 -5.83 -2.75 8.78
C MET A 44 -5.49 -3.08 7.32
N ALA A 45 -4.87 -2.16 6.56
CA ALA A 45 -4.40 -2.44 5.20
C ALA A 45 -3.41 -3.62 5.15
N ALA A 46 -2.46 -3.65 6.09
CA ALA A 46 -1.50 -4.75 6.21
C ALA A 46 -2.17 -6.07 6.61
N ARG A 47 -3.21 -6.02 7.46
CA ARG A 47 -3.99 -7.22 7.83
C ARG A 47 -4.82 -7.76 6.67
N VAL A 48 -5.41 -6.91 5.83
CA VAL A 48 -6.15 -7.34 4.64
C VAL A 48 -5.19 -8.00 3.65
N VAL A 49 -4.01 -7.42 3.41
CA VAL A 49 -2.98 -8.02 2.56
C VAL A 49 -2.49 -9.36 3.11
N GLN A 50 -2.33 -9.49 4.42
CA GLN A 50 -2.03 -10.78 5.05
C GLN A 50 -3.17 -11.78 4.84
N ALA A 51 -4.42 -11.39 5.05
CA ALA A 51 -5.56 -12.28 4.88
C ALA A 51 -5.69 -12.78 3.43
N GLU A 52 -5.51 -11.90 2.43
CA GLU A 52 -5.52 -12.31 1.03
C GLU A 52 -4.29 -13.15 0.64
N GLY A 53 -3.10 -12.82 1.17
CA GLY A 53 -1.91 -13.64 0.95
C GLY A 53 -2.03 -15.05 1.55
N GLN A 54 -2.66 -15.17 2.72
CA GLN A 54 -2.94 -16.44 3.40
C GLN A 54 -4.03 -17.27 2.70
N ARG A 55 -4.86 -16.64 1.86
CA ARG A 55 -5.83 -17.36 1.01
C ARG A 55 -5.17 -18.05 -0.17
N GLU A 56 -4.11 -17.46 -0.73
CA GLU A 56 -3.33 -18.10 -1.79
C GLU A 56 -2.29 -19.08 -1.23
N ASP A 57 -1.63 -18.73 -0.14
CA ASP A 57 -0.63 -19.57 0.52
C ASP A 57 -0.66 -19.39 2.05
N PRO A 58 -1.13 -20.40 2.81
CA PRO A 58 -1.26 -20.31 4.27
C PRO A 58 0.08 -20.22 5.01
N ASP A 59 1.22 -20.55 4.40
CA ASP A 59 2.55 -20.35 5.00
C ASP A 59 3.14 -18.95 4.70
N ASN A 60 2.45 -18.12 3.92
CA ASN A 60 2.96 -16.82 3.48
C ASN A 60 2.59 -15.68 4.46
N PHE A 61 3.50 -15.38 5.39
CA PHE A 61 3.31 -14.35 6.42
C PHE A 61 3.76 -12.96 5.95
N LEU A 62 2.83 -12.19 5.37
CA LEU A 62 3.14 -10.87 4.79
C LEU A 62 3.07 -9.70 5.78
N LEU A 63 2.51 -9.89 7.00
CA LEU A 63 2.21 -8.79 7.93
C LEU A 63 3.44 -7.95 8.29
N ALA A 64 4.53 -8.62 8.68
CA ALA A 64 5.74 -7.93 9.13
C ALA A 64 6.38 -7.10 8.00
N HIS A 65 6.26 -7.55 6.76
CA HIS A 65 6.81 -6.86 5.60
C HIS A 65 5.86 -5.77 5.06
N ALA A 66 4.56 -6.04 5.07
CA ALA A 66 3.51 -5.12 4.63
C ALA A 66 3.32 -3.89 5.54
N MET A 67 3.76 -3.98 6.80
CA MET A 67 3.75 -2.84 7.72
C MET A 67 4.69 -1.71 7.28
N GLY A 68 5.80 -2.01 6.58
CA GLY A 68 6.72 -1.00 6.06
C GLY A 68 6.04 -0.03 5.08
N PRO A 69 5.45 -0.53 3.99
CA PRO A 69 4.69 0.31 3.06
C PRO A 69 3.49 1.00 3.68
N ASN A 70 2.82 0.38 4.65
CA ASN A 70 1.68 1.00 5.34
C ASN A 70 2.10 2.27 6.13
N VAL A 71 3.23 2.21 6.84
CA VAL A 71 3.80 3.39 7.52
C VAL A 71 4.28 4.43 6.51
N ALA A 72 4.91 4.00 5.41
CA ALA A 72 5.32 4.91 4.33
C ALA A 72 4.12 5.66 3.73
N GLY A 73 2.97 5.01 3.61
CA GLY A 73 1.72 5.61 3.16
C GLY A 73 1.21 6.71 4.08
N VAL A 74 1.33 6.57 5.41
CA VAL A 74 0.96 7.63 6.36
C VAL A 74 1.86 8.85 6.22
N ILE A 75 3.18 8.62 6.12
CA ILE A 75 4.17 9.68 5.96
C ILE A 75 3.94 10.42 4.63
N GLY A 76 3.75 9.68 3.52
CA GLY A 76 3.51 10.25 2.21
C GLY A 76 2.27 11.14 2.17
N SER A 77 1.16 10.69 2.78
CA SER A 77 -0.06 11.49 2.90
C SER A 77 0.18 12.79 3.69
N ALA A 78 0.94 12.74 4.78
CA ALA A 78 1.31 13.94 5.54
C ALA A 78 2.19 14.91 4.74
N THR A 79 3.16 14.38 3.97
CA THR A 79 4.01 15.19 3.09
C THR A 79 3.22 15.89 2.00
N VAL A 80 2.31 15.17 1.32
CA VAL A 80 1.46 15.76 0.28
C VAL A 80 0.53 16.81 0.87
N ALA A 81 -0.06 16.56 2.04
CA ALA A 81 -0.89 17.55 2.74
C ALA A 81 -0.09 18.82 3.07
N GLY A 82 1.13 18.69 3.60
CA GLY A 82 2.00 19.83 3.90
C GLY A 82 2.39 20.63 2.65
N LEU A 83 2.70 19.93 1.55
CA LEU A 83 3.01 20.55 0.26
C LEU A 83 1.81 21.32 -0.30
N LEU A 84 0.62 20.72 -0.26
CA LEU A 84 -0.62 21.37 -0.72
C LEU A 84 -0.94 22.63 0.09
N ILE A 85 -0.75 22.60 1.42
CA ILE A 85 -0.91 23.79 2.25
C ILE A 85 0.09 24.86 1.84
N ALA A 86 1.37 24.51 1.64
CA ALA A 86 2.40 25.47 1.24
C ALA A 86 2.19 26.07 -0.16
N PHE A 87 1.52 25.36 -1.07
CA PHE A 87 1.16 25.89 -2.40
C PHE A 87 -0.11 26.76 -2.40
N LEU A 88 -1.02 26.53 -1.45
CA LEU A 88 -2.28 27.29 -1.33
C LEU A 88 -2.17 28.49 -0.37
N ALA A 89 -1.18 28.52 0.50
CA ALA A 89 -0.84 29.64 1.39
C ALA A 89 0.01 30.69 0.67
#